data_AF-A0A971JBQ0-F1
#
_entry.id   AF-A0A971JBQ0-F1
#
_cell.length_a   1.000
_cell.length_b   1.000
_cell.length_c   1.000
_cell.angle_alpha   90.00
_cell.angle_beta   90.00
_cell.angle_gamma   90.00
#
_symmetry.space_group_name_H-M   'P 1'
#
loop_
_entity.id
_entity.type
_entity.pdbx_description
1 polymer ?
#
loop_
_entity_poly.entity_id
_entity_poly.type
_entity_poly.pdbx_seq_one_letter_code
_entity_poly.pdbx_strand_id
1 'polypeptide(L)'
;MTPDTAKRIRAVGVCIAAGFLYGFANVLSGRFYLPGCDFAELRPQVVVPMFLGILYGPLGGFAAGALGDMVGYAIGGKGLFFAVHWSIANGFMGLIPGLSRCLGARPVDSIPSFARLLILLVLASSLPFAFSTGVDVALGSLPFHQALFFLFLPIFITDTLWAFLFIPLLMKLAGLLLARIEMRTILAVYYLLIGTVMATWLSIILITMGDRLRVEELYTLGSVTLVVLAIGLGVSAFTSKRITAPVVSLTRVARQVGDGDYSRLDALEVIRRRSDEMGTMAEVFSEMVQSVQKREQELKKEVQTLKVLIDRDKQSADLEKITGSDYFKSLKQKAGKLRRRTGGEDS
;
A
#
# COMPACT_ATOMS: atom_id res chain seq x y z
N MET A 1 -23.46 -21.74 22.11
CA MET A 1 -22.83 -21.46 20.80
C MET A 1 -21.71 -20.46 21.02
N THR A 2 -20.47 -20.76 20.65
CA THR A 2 -19.34 -19.87 20.92
C THR A 2 -19.36 -18.65 19.98
N PRO A 3 -18.78 -17.51 20.37
CA PRO A 3 -18.69 -16.31 19.52
C PRO A 3 -18.06 -16.60 18.15
N ASP A 4 -17.09 -17.50 18.09
CA ASP A 4 -16.42 -17.91 16.85
C ASP A 4 -17.30 -18.73 15.93
N THR A 5 -18.13 -19.64 16.48
CA THR A 5 -19.10 -20.40 15.68
C THR A 5 -20.15 -19.46 15.07
N ALA A 6 -20.64 -18.48 15.84
CA ALA A 6 -21.58 -17.47 15.33
C ALA A 6 -20.98 -16.61 14.22
N LYS A 7 -19.72 -16.21 14.35
CA LYS A 7 -18.99 -15.45 13.33
C LYS A 7 -18.79 -16.26 12.04
N ARG A 8 -18.46 -17.56 12.15
CA ARG A 8 -18.32 -18.46 11.00
C ARG A 8 -19.65 -18.67 10.28
N ILE A 9 -20.75 -18.90 11.01
CA ILE A 9 -22.07 -19.07 10.42
C ILE A 9 -22.51 -17.80 9.67
N ARG A 10 -22.31 -16.62 10.26
CA ARG A 10 -22.57 -15.35 9.57
C ARG A 10 -21.74 -15.21 8.29
N ALA A 11 -20.45 -15.52 8.34
CA ALA A 11 -19.58 -15.46 7.16
C ALA A 11 -20.06 -16.39 6.04
N VAL A 12 -20.45 -17.63 6.38
CA VAL A 12 -21.03 -18.58 5.42
C VAL A 12 -22.33 -18.04 4.82
N GLY A 13 -23.25 -17.53 5.66
CA GLY A 13 -24.50 -16.93 5.20
C GLY A 13 -24.28 -15.75 4.24
N VAL A 14 -23.30 -14.88 4.52
CA VAL A 14 -22.92 -13.77 3.63
C VAL A 14 -22.37 -14.27 2.30
N CYS A 15 -21.46 -15.26 2.31
CA CYS A 15 -20.91 -15.84 1.09
C CYS A 15 -22.00 -16.47 0.20
N ILE A 16 -22.97 -17.16 0.81
CA ILE A 16 -24.09 -17.76 0.08
C ILE A 16 -24.97 -16.66 -0.52
N ALA A 17 -25.43 -15.69 0.27
CA ALA A 17 -26.28 -14.61 -0.20
C ALA A 17 -25.62 -13.79 -1.32
N ALA A 18 -24.34 -13.50 -1.19
CA ALA A 18 -23.59 -12.80 -2.21
C ALA A 18 -23.30 -13.67 -3.45
N GLY A 19 -23.21 -15.00 -3.31
CA GLY A 19 -23.22 -15.93 -4.43
C GLY A 19 -24.53 -15.88 -5.22
N PHE A 20 -25.68 -15.83 -4.54
CA PHE A 20 -26.98 -15.62 -5.20
C PHE A 20 -27.04 -14.27 -5.93
N LEU A 21 -26.53 -13.20 -5.30
CA LEU A 21 -26.44 -11.88 -5.94
C LEU A 21 -25.56 -11.94 -7.20
N TYR A 22 -24.41 -12.62 -7.13
CA TYR A 22 -23.52 -12.84 -8.27
C TYR A 22 -24.24 -13.59 -9.40
N GLY A 23 -24.94 -14.69 -9.09
CA GLY A 23 -25.71 -15.46 -10.07
C GLY A 23 -26.84 -14.67 -10.71
N PHE A 24 -27.58 -13.88 -9.94
CA PHE A 24 -28.59 -12.98 -10.48
C PHE A 24 -27.98 -11.91 -11.38
N ALA A 25 -26.84 -11.33 -10.99
CA ALA A 25 -26.12 -10.35 -11.79
C ALA A 25 -25.61 -10.96 -13.12
N ASN A 26 -25.15 -12.21 -13.13
CA ASN A 26 -24.79 -12.93 -14.37
C ASN A 26 -25.99 -13.03 -15.35
N VAL A 27 -27.21 -13.24 -14.84
CA VAL A 27 -28.39 -13.27 -15.71
C VAL A 27 -28.70 -11.89 -16.31
N LEU A 28 -28.45 -10.82 -15.55
CA LEU A 28 -28.68 -9.46 -15.99
C LEU A 28 -27.63 -9.00 -17.03
N SER A 29 -26.35 -9.27 -16.76
CA SER A 29 -25.26 -8.98 -17.70
C SER A 29 -25.34 -9.83 -18.96
N GLY A 30 -25.99 -11.00 -18.90
CA GLY A 30 -26.07 -11.96 -20.01
C GLY A 30 -26.92 -11.47 -21.18
N ARG A 31 -27.41 -10.23 -21.09
CA ARG A 31 -28.12 -9.48 -22.13
C ARG A 31 -27.21 -8.53 -22.90
N PHE A 32 -25.98 -8.30 -22.40
CA PHE A 32 -25.01 -7.34 -22.91
C PHE A 32 -23.68 -8.05 -23.22
N TYR A 33 -23.64 -8.72 -24.36
CA TYR A 33 -22.44 -9.41 -24.83
C TYR A 33 -21.40 -8.45 -25.41
N LEU A 34 -20.13 -8.84 -25.29
CA LEU A 34 -19.04 -8.14 -25.95
C LEU A 34 -19.13 -8.34 -27.47
N PRO A 35 -18.65 -7.38 -28.28
CA PRO A 35 -18.69 -7.50 -29.73
C PRO A 35 -18.04 -8.81 -30.21
N GLY A 36 -18.79 -9.56 -31.02
CA GLY A 36 -18.36 -10.83 -31.58
C GLY A 36 -18.52 -12.06 -30.68
N CYS A 37 -18.96 -11.92 -29.43
CA CYS A 37 -19.09 -13.03 -28.50
C CYS A 37 -20.55 -13.42 -28.25
N ASP A 38 -20.85 -14.72 -28.26
CA ASP A 38 -22.17 -15.25 -27.86
C ASP A 38 -22.21 -15.69 -26.38
N PHE A 39 -21.05 -15.60 -25.71
CA PHE A 39 -20.86 -16.12 -24.35
C PHE A 39 -20.23 -15.10 -23.40
N ALA A 40 -19.26 -14.31 -23.87
CA ALA A 40 -18.57 -13.32 -23.04
C ALA A 40 -19.39 -12.02 -22.90
N GLU A 41 -19.85 -11.76 -21.68
CA GLU A 41 -20.63 -10.59 -21.26
C GLU A 41 -19.75 -9.49 -20.65
N LEU A 42 -20.28 -8.27 -20.54
CA LEU A 42 -19.71 -7.25 -19.63
C LEU A 42 -20.05 -7.67 -18.19
N ARG A 43 -19.12 -8.35 -17.50
CA ARG A 43 -19.35 -8.95 -16.16
C ARG A 43 -18.72 -8.17 -15.01
N PRO A 44 -19.12 -6.92 -14.69
CA PRO A 44 -18.55 -6.19 -13.55
C PRO A 44 -18.77 -6.93 -12.21
N GLN A 45 -19.78 -7.81 -12.13
CA GLN A 45 -20.09 -8.58 -10.92
C GLN A 45 -19.02 -9.62 -10.54
N VAL A 46 -18.06 -9.97 -11.41
CA VAL A 46 -16.96 -10.91 -11.07
C VAL A 46 -16.15 -10.46 -9.85
N VAL A 47 -16.19 -9.16 -9.55
CA VAL A 47 -15.53 -8.60 -8.36
C VAL A 47 -16.15 -9.07 -7.05
N VAL A 48 -17.40 -9.54 -7.05
CA VAL A 48 -18.09 -10.04 -5.85
C VAL A 48 -17.41 -11.28 -5.28
N PRO A 49 -17.30 -12.41 -6.01
CA PRO A 49 -16.60 -13.59 -5.49
C PRO A 49 -15.11 -13.33 -5.21
N MET A 50 -14.43 -12.52 -6.03
CA MET A 50 -13.03 -12.12 -5.77
C MET A 50 -12.90 -11.39 -4.42
N PHE A 51 -13.76 -10.40 -4.17
CA PHE A 51 -13.74 -9.62 -2.94
C PHE A 51 -14.16 -10.44 -1.71
N LEU A 52 -15.13 -11.35 -1.85
CA LEU A 52 -15.48 -12.31 -0.79
C LEU A 52 -14.31 -13.26 -0.49
N GLY A 53 -13.57 -13.68 -1.51
CA GLY A 53 -12.32 -14.40 -1.36
C GLY A 53 -11.36 -13.63 -0.46
N ILE A 54 -11.12 -12.36 -0.80
CA ILE A 54 -10.26 -11.47 -0.01
C ILE A 54 -10.80 -11.33 1.42
N LEU A 55 -12.12 -11.12 1.60
CA LEU A 55 -12.76 -10.81 2.88
C LEU A 55 -12.92 -12.00 3.82
N TYR A 56 -13.29 -13.18 3.32
CA TYR A 56 -13.69 -14.36 4.09
C TYR A 56 -12.82 -15.59 3.82
N GLY A 57 -12.01 -15.56 2.78
CA GLY A 57 -10.90 -16.50 2.53
C GLY A 57 -11.10 -17.29 1.25
N PRO A 58 -10.11 -18.11 0.86
CA PRO A 58 -10.11 -18.83 -0.41
C PRO A 58 -11.38 -19.68 -0.60
N LEU A 59 -11.80 -20.42 0.43
CA LEU A 59 -13.00 -21.26 0.38
C LEU A 59 -14.30 -20.44 0.25
N GLY A 60 -14.35 -19.26 0.89
CA GLY A 60 -15.52 -18.38 0.81
C GLY A 60 -15.68 -17.78 -0.58
N GLY A 61 -14.57 -17.38 -1.21
CA GLY A 61 -14.55 -16.93 -2.60
C GLY A 61 -14.90 -18.05 -3.58
N PHE A 62 -14.35 -19.25 -3.35
CA PHE A 62 -14.66 -20.44 -4.16
C PHE A 62 -16.14 -20.80 -4.15
N ALA A 63 -16.71 -20.93 -2.95
CA ALA A 63 -18.12 -21.26 -2.80
C ALA A 63 -19.02 -20.19 -3.43
N ALA A 64 -18.75 -18.90 -3.17
CA ALA A 64 -19.55 -17.82 -3.74
C ALA A 64 -19.47 -17.77 -5.28
N GLY A 65 -18.28 -17.95 -5.85
CA GLY A 65 -18.08 -17.94 -7.30
C GLY A 65 -18.73 -19.14 -7.98
N ALA A 66 -18.47 -20.35 -7.50
CA ALA A 66 -19.02 -21.57 -8.09
C ALA A 66 -20.53 -21.67 -7.93
N LEU A 67 -21.05 -21.45 -6.71
CA LEU A 67 -22.49 -21.50 -6.47
C LEU A 67 -23.22 -20.40 -7.23
N GLY A 68 -22.68 -19.18 -7.25
CA GLY A 68 -23.33 -18.09 -7.96
C GLY A 68 -23.39 -18.32 -9.47
N ASP A 69 -22.34 -18.87 -10.08
CA ASP A 69 -22.37 -19.23 -11.50
C ASP A 69 -23.40 -20.33 -11.80
N MET A 70 -23.42 -21.40 -10.99
CA MET A 70 -24.42 -22.48 -11.11
C MET A 70 -25.86 -21.96 -10.96
N VAL A 71 -26.10 -21.10 -9.96
CA VAL A 71 -27.40 -20.45 -9.74
C VAL A 71 -27.78 -19.57 -10.92
N GLY A 72 -26.81 -18.84 -11.48
CA GLY A 72 -27.01 -18.05 -12.70
C GLY A 72 -27.51 -18.90 -13.86
N TYR A 73 -26.92 -20.08 -14.09
CA TYR A 73 -27.41 -21.02 -15.11
C TYR A 73 -28.81 -21.55 -14.82
N ALA A 74 -29.12 -21.85 -13.56
CA ALA A 74 -30.45 -22.31 -13.16
C ALA A 74 -31.52 -21.24 -13.41
N ILE A 75 -31.27 -20.00 -13.00
CA ILE A 75 -32.19 -18.86 -13.22
C ILE A 75 -32.32 -18.55 -14.72
N GLY A 76 -31.23 -18.67 -15.48
CA GLY A 76 -31.21 -18.51 -16.93
C GLY A 76 -31.85 -19.66 -17.73
N GLY A 77 -32.44 -20.66 -17.07
CA GLY A 77 -33.15 -21.78 -17.71
C GLY A 77 -32.26 -22.90 -18.27
N LYS A 78 -30.94 -22.85 -18.06
CA LYS A 78 -29.99 -23.87 -18.53
C LYS A 78 -29.81 -25.05 -17.56
N GLY A 79 -30.15 -24.84 -16.28
CA GLY A 79 -30.02 -25.82 -15.20
C GLY A 79 -28.73 -25.66 -14.39
N LEU A 80 -28.73 -26.15 -13.14
CA LEU A 80 -27.67 -25.90 -12.16
C LEU A 80 -26.29 -26.47 -12.58
N PHE A 81 -26.29 -27.62 -13.26
CA PHE A 81 -25.07 -28.35 -13.64
C PHE A 81 -24.75 -28.25 -15.14
N PHE A 82 -25.28 -27.21 -15.81
CA PHE A 82 -25.13 -27.03 -17.26
C PHE A 82 -23.65 -27.03 -17.70
N ALA A 83 -22.81 -26.27 -17.02
CA ALA A 83 -21.41 -26.08 -17.38
C ALA A 83 -20.51 -26.15 -16.14
N VAL A 84 -20.36 -27.36 -15.60
CA VAL A 84 -19.66 -27.60 -14.32
C VAL A 84 -18.22 -27.07 -14.31
N HIS A 85 -17.48 -27.26 -15.40
CA HIS A 85 -16.09 -26.79 -15.50
C HIS A 85 -15.99 -25.25 -15.50
N TRP A 86 -16.97 -24.56 -16.12
CA TRP A 86 -17.09 -23.09 -16.06
C TRP A 86 -17.44 -22.61 -14.64
N SER A 87 -18.35 -23.29 -13.94
CA SER A 87 -18.67 -22.93 -12.56
C SER A 87 -17.49 -23.19 -11.61
N ILE A 88 -16.71 -24.24 -11.83
CA ILE A 88 -15.45 -24.48 -11.11
C ILE A 88 -14.45 -23.35 -11.39
N ALA A 89 -14.33 -22.88 -12.63
CA ALA A 89 -13.46 -21.76 -12.98
C ALA A 89 -13.86 -20.46 -12.24
N ASN A 90 -15.16 -20.15 -12.18
CA ASN A 90 -15.69 -19.04 -11.38
C ASN A 90 -15.40 -19.20 -9.88
N GLY A 91 -15.42 -20.43 -9.37
CA GLY A 91 -14.96 -20.73 -8.01
C GLY A 91 -13.48 -20.37 -7.83
N PHE A 92 -12.60 -20.84 -8.70
CA PHE A 92 -11.18 -20.52 -8.62
C PHE A 92 -10.88 -19.01 -8.77
N MET A 93 -11.66 -18.30 -9.59
CA MET A 93 -11.60 -16.84 -9.71
C MET A 93 -11.84 -16.15 -8.35
N GLY A 94 -12.76 -16.64 -7.52
CA GLY A 94 -12.93 -16.16 -6.15
C GLY A 94 -11.87 -16.67 -5.16
N LEU A 95 -11.37 -17.88 -5.36
CA LEU A 95 -10.38 -18.52 -4.49
C LEU A 95 -9.03 -17.80 -4.52
N ILE A 96 -8.52 -17.51 -5.73
CA ILE A 96 -7.16 -17.01 -5.95
C ILE A 96 -6.91 -15.68 -5.19
N PRO A 97 -7.78 -14.65 -5.29
CA PRO A 97 -7.62 -13.43 -4.50
C PRO A 97 -7.76 -13.67 -3.00
N GLY A 98 -8.45 -14.73 -2.58
CA GLY A 98 -8.53 -15.14 -1.17
C GLY A 98 -7.22 -15.62 -0.57
N LEU A 99 -6.26 -16.05 -1.40
CA LEU A 99 -4.89 -16.36 -0.97
C LEU A 99 -4.11 -15.12 -0.51
N SER A 100 -4.63 -13.91 -0.75
CA SER A 100 -4.03 -12.65 -0.29
C SER A 100 -3.73 -12.62 1.22
N ARG A 101 -4.46 -13.39 2.02
CA ARG A 101 -4.23 -13.55 3.46
C ARG A 101 -2.97 -14.32 3.80
N CYS A 102 -2.68 -15.37 3.04
CA CYS A 102 -1.53 -16.24 3.28
C CYS A 102 -0.27 -15.68 2.61
N LEU A 103 -0.45 -14.95 1.50
CA LEU A 103 0.65 -14.42 0.68
C LEU A 103 1.07 -12.99 1.05
N GLY A 104 0.57 -12.45 2.16
CA GLY A 104 0.93 -11.11 2.64
C GLY A 104 0.52 -9.99 1.66
N ALA A 105 -0.64 -10.12 1.03
CA ALA A 105 -1.27 -9.08 0.21
C ALA A 105 -2.49 -8.43 0.91
N ARG A 106 -2.72 -8.77 2.18
CA ARG A 106 -3.75 -8.18 3.06
C ARG A 106 -3.18 -8.02 4.49
N PRO A 107 -3.19 -6.82 5.10
CA PRO A 107 -3.63 -5.55 4.50
C PRO A 107 -2.66 -5.08 3.40
N VAL A 108 -3.17 -4.24 2.49
CA VAL A 108 -2.36 -3.56 1.48
C VAL A 108 -1.83 -2.28 2.11
N ASP A 109 -0.60 -2.31 2.58
CA ASP A 109 0.05 -1.22 3.32
C ASP A 109 1.33 -0.69 2.66
N SER A 110 1.76 -1.36 1.60
CA SER A 110 3.06 -1.18 0.97
C SER A 110 3.02 -1.55 -0.52
N ILE A 111 3.96 -1.01 -1.30
CA ILE A 111 4.08 -1.30 -2.74
C ILE A 111 4.14 -2.81 -3.03
N PRO A 112 4.93 -3.63 -2.30
CA PRO A 112 4.97 -5.07 -2.55
C PRO A 112 3.65 -5.76 -2.28
N SER A 113 2.93 -5.39 -1.20
CA SER A 113 1.61 -5.96 -0.90
C SER A 113 0.58 -5.63 -1.99
N PHE A 114 0.64 -4.40 -2.54
CA PHE A 114 -0.22 -3.98 -3.65
C PHE A 114 0.13 -4.71 -4.95
N ALA A 115 1.41 -4.86 -5.27
CA ALA A 115 1.85 -5.63 -6.44
C ALA A 115 1.39 -7.10 -6.36
N ARG A 116 1.52 -7.74 -5.19
CA ARG A 116 1.02 -9.11 -4.98
C ARG A 116 -0.50 -9.20 -5.18
N LEU A 117 -1.26 -8.21 -4.70
CA LEU A 117 -2.70 -8.14 -4.95
C LEU A 117 -2.99 -8.11 -6.45
N LEU A 118 -2.35 -7.21 -7.21
CA LEU A 118 -2.58 -7.10 -8.65
C LEU A 118 -2.22 -8.40 -9.40
N ILE A 119 -1.12 -9.06 -9.01
CA ILE A 119 -0.75 -10.37 -9.56
C ILE A 119 -1.86 -11.40 -9.28
N LEU A 120 -2.37 -11.47 -8.05
CA LEU A 120 -3.46 -12.39 -7.71
C LEU A 120 -4.72 -12.11 -8.53
N LEU A 121 -5.05 -10.85 -8.81
CA LEU A 121 -6.20 -10.48 -9.64
C LEU A 121 -6.02 -10.88 -11.12
N VAL A 122 -4.81 -10.71 -11.68
CA VAL A 122 -4.50 -11.19 -13.04
C VAL A 122 -4.56 -12.71 -13.11
N LEU A 123 -4.01 -13.41 -12.12
CA LEU A 123 -4.07 -14.87 -12.05
C LEU A 123 -5.51 -15.37 -11.91
N ALA A 124 -6.33 -14.70 -11.10
CA ALA A 124 -7.74 -15.01 -10.94
C ALA A 124 -8.55 -14.84 -12.23
N SER A 125 -8.19 -13.84 -13.04
CA SER A 125 -8.86 -13.50 -14.30
C SER A 125 -8.34 -14.33 -15.50
N SER A 126 -7.23 -15.05 -15.34
CA SER A 126 -6.59 -15.82 -16.42
C SER A 126 -6.63 -17.33 -16.19
N LEU A 127 -5.96 -17.84 -15.15
CA LEU A 127 -5.74 -19.27 -14.96
C LEU A 127 -7.02 -20.12 -14.97
N PRO A 128 -8.11 -19.74 -14.27
CA PRO A 128 -9.33 -20.56 -14.26
C PRO A 128 -9.98 -20.66 -15.63
N PHE A 129 -9.99 -19.57 -16.38
CA PHE A 129 -10.63 -19.48 -17.68
C PHE A 129 -9.77 -20.06 -18.80
N ALA A 130 -8.44 -19.96 -18.69
CA ALA A 130 -7.51 -20.68 -19.56
C ALA A 130 -7.71 -22.20 -19.42
N PHE A 131 -7.88 -22.68 -18.18
CA PHE A 131 -8.21 -24.08 -17.92
C PHE A 131 -9.56 -24.48 -18.51
N SER A 132 -10.63 -23.72 -18.22
CA SER A 132 -11.98 -24.00 -18.71
C SER A 132 -12.03 -24.03 -20.24
N THR A 133 -11.45 -23.01 -20.89
CA THR A 133 -11.37 -22.90 -22.35
C THR A 133 -10.52 -24.03 -22.94
N GLY A 134 -9.43 -24.42 -22.26
CA GLY A 134 -8.58 -25.53 -22.67
C GLY A 134 -9.30 -26.88 -22.61
N VAL A 135 -10.22 -27.07 -21.65
CA VAL A 135 -11.09 -28.25 -21.58
C VAL A 135 -12.02 -28.30 -22.80
N ASP A 136 -12.64 -27.18 -23.18
CA ASP A 136 -13.52 -27.12 -24.37
C ASP A 136 -12.76 -27.45 -25.67
N VAL A 137 -11.52 -27.00 -25.80
CA VAL A 137 -10.64 -27.35 -26.92
C VAL A 137 -10.26 -28.84 -26.89
N ALA A 138 -9.89 -29.36 -25.72
CA ALA A 138 -9.48 -30.76 -25.57
C ALA A 138 -10.62 -31.75 -25.85
N LEU A 139 -11.86 -31.36 -25.53
CA LEU A 139 -13.07 -32.13 -25.83
C LEU A 139 -13.52 -31.99 -27.30
N GLY A 140 -12.82 -31.18 -28.11
CA GLY A 140 -13.18 -30.93 -29.50
C GLY A 140 -14.46 -30.11 -29.69
N SER A 141 -14.91 -29.41 -28.63
CA SER A 141 -16.12 -28.60 -28.68
C SER A 141 -15.94 -27.34 -29.52
N LEU A 142 -14.73 -26.76 -29.50
CA LEU A 142 -14.38 -25.53 -30.21
C LEU A 142 -12.93 -25.58 -30.73
N PRO A 143 -12.64 -25.01 -31.92
CA PRO A 143 -11.27 -24.89 -32.39
C PRO A 143 -10.49 -23.87 -31.55
N PHE A 144 -9.18 -24.10 -31.37
CA PHE A 144 -8.30 -23.28 -30.52
C PHE A 144 -8.40 -21.78 -30.81
N HIS A 145 -8.43 -21.39 -32.09
CA HIS A 145 -8.54 -19.99 -32.49
C HIS A 145 -9.83 -19.33 -31.96
N GLN A 146 -10.97 -20.02 -32.08
CA GLN A 146 -12.23 -19.50 -31.56
C GLN A 146 -12.21 -19.44 -30.04
N ALA A 147 -11.71 -20.49 -29.40
CA ALA A 147 -11.58 -20.55 -27.94
C ALA A 147 -10.71 -19.40 -27.40
N LEU A 148 -9.63 -19.05 -28.09
CA LEU A 148 -8.74 -17.95 -27.71
C LEU A 148 -9.40 -16.57 -27.86
N PHE A 149 -9.90 -16.25 -29.06
CA PHE A 149 -10.36 -14.91 -29.39
C PHE A 149 -11.81 -14.61 -28.98
N PHE A 150 -12.65 -15.63 -28.86
CA PHE A 150 -14.09 -15.44 -28.63
C PHE A 150 -14.53 -15.87 -27.23
N LEU A 151 -13.68 -16.56 -26.47
CA LEU A 151 -13.91 -16.91 -25.08
C LEU A 151 -12.83 -16.37 -24.15
N PHE A 152 -11.59 -16.84 -24.29
CA PHE A 152 -10.54 -16.55 -23.30
C PHE A 152 -10.14 -15.07 -23.24
N LEU A 153 -9.70 -14.47 -24.34
CA LEU A 153 -9.24 -13.07 -24.35
C LEU A 153 -10.32 -12.07 -23.89
N PRO A 154 -11.58 -12.13 -24.38
CA PRO A 154 -12.64 -11.26 -23.91
C PRO A 154 -12.85 -11.33 -22.39
N ILE A 155 -12.93 -12.55 -21.85
CA ILE A 155 -13.12 -12.80 -20.42
C ILE A 155 -11.91 -12.27 -19.64
N PHE A 156 -10.70 -12.66 -20.04
CA PHE A 156 -9.46 -12.24 -19.39
C PHE A 156 -9.33 -10.71 -19.34
N ILE A 157 -9.59 -10.03 -20.45
CA ILE A 157 -9.46 -8.57 -20.55
C ILE A 157 -10.48 -7.89 -19.64
N THR A 158 -11.75 -8.24 -19.78
CA THR A 158 -12.82 -7.58 -19.02
C THR A 158 -12.74 -7.87 -17.53
N ASP A 159 -12.50 -9.12 -17.13
CA ASP A 159 -12.37 -9.49 -15.71
C ASP A 159 -11.19 -8.79 -15.05
N THR A 160 -10.05 -8.70 -15.75
CA THR A 160 -8.86 -7.99 -15.24
C THR A 160 -9.16 -6.51 -15.03
N LEU A 161 -9.81 -5.86 -16.00
CA LEU A 161 -10.15 -4.44 -15.92
C LEU A 161 -11.13 -4.15 -14.78
N TRP A 162 -12.19 -4.95 -14.63
CA TRP A 162 -13.15 -4.81 -13.53
C TRP A 162 -12.52 -5.09 -12.17
N ALA A 163 -11.70 -6.14 -12.07
CA ALA A 163 -10.96 -6.47 -10.86
C ALA A 163 -10.04 -5.32 -10.44
N PHE A 164 -9.28 -4.75 -11.39
CA PHE A 164 -8.37 -3.64 -11.11
C PHE A 164 -9.13 -2.37 -10.71
N LEU A 165 -10.25 -2.07 -11.37
CA LEU A 165 -11.04 -0.89 -11.03
C LEU A 165 -11.67 -0.98 -9.63
N PHE A 166 -12.34 -2.10 -9.32
CA PHE A 166 -13.20 -2.19 -8.14
C PHE A 166 -12.56 -2.86 -6.93
N ILE A 167 -11.66 -3.84 -7.07
CA ILE A 167 -11.12 -4.54 -5.89
C ILE A 167 -10.33 -3.60 -4.97
N PRO A 168 -9.38 -2.79 -5.45
CA PRO A 168 -8.69 -1.84 -4.59
C PRO A 168 -9.64 -0.82 -3.93
N LEU A 169 -10.70 -0.41 -4.63
CA LEU A 169 -11.74 0.47 -4.09
C LEU A 169 -12.50 -0.21 -2.95
N LEU A 170 -12.99 -1.43 -3.16
CA LEU A 170 -13.69 -2.23 -2.16
C LEU A 170 -12.80 -2.54 -0.94
N MET A 171 -11.52 -2.84 -1.18
CA MET A 171 -10.54 -3.03 -0.10
C MET A 171 -10.30 -1.75 0.70
N LYS A 172 -10.28 -0.57 0.05
CA LYS A 172 -10.20 0.73 0.74
C LYS A 172 -11.44 0.96 1.61
N LEU A 173 -12.64 0.71 1.09
CA LEU A 173 -13.90 0.84 1.82
C LEU A 173 -13.97 -0.12 3.03
N ALA A 174 -13.42 -1.33 2.89
CA ALA A 174 -13.34 -2.31 3.98
C ALA A 174 -12.15 -2.09 4.96
N GLY A 175 -11.40 -0.99 4.82
CA GLY A 175 -10.25 -0.69 5.68
C GLY A 175 -9.06 -1.64 5.52
N LEU A 176 -8.99 -2.38 4.42
CA LEU A 176 -7.91 -3.33 4.10
C LEU A 176 -6.78 -2.71 3.28
N LEU A 177 -7.00 -1.51 2.74
CA LEU A 177 -6.01 -0.76 1.98
C LEU A 177 -5.66 0.52 2.74
N LEU A 178 -4.45 0.54 3.30
CA LEU A 178 -3.93 1.59 4.16
C LEU A 178 -3.20 2.63 3.31
N ALA A 179 -3.89 3.73 3.01
CA ALA A 179 -3.34 4.83 2.20
C ALA A 179 -2.39 5.74 3.00
N ARG A 180 -1.20 5.22 3.32
CA ARG A 180 -0.03 6.03 3.78
C ARG A 180 0.43 6.97 2.65
N ILE A 181 1.29 7.95 2.97
CA ILE A 181 1.75 8.99 2.01
C ILE A 181 2.26 8.38 0.69
N GLU A 182 3.15 7.40 0.78
CA GLU A 182 3.71 6.70 -0.40
C GLU A 182 2.67 5.90 -1.17
N MET A 183 1.72 5.27 -0.47
CA MET A 183 0.64 4.53 -1.12
C MET A 183 -0.36 5.46 -1.82
N ARG A 184 -0.59 6.67 -1.29
CA ARG A 184 -1.51 7.65 -1.90
C ARG A 184 -1.06 8.10 -3.29
N THR A 185 0.24 8.36 -3.47
CA THR A 185 0.78 8.78 -4.77
C THR A 185 0.66 7.66 -5.79
N ILE A 186 1.02 6.42 -5.42
CA ILE A 186 0.88 5.25 -6.30
C ILE A 186 -0.58 4.99 -6.64
N LEU A 187 -1.49 5.07 -5.66
CA LEU A 187 -2.92 4.87 -5.91
C LEU A 187 -3.49 5.94 -6.84
N ALA A 188 -3.03 7.20 -6.73
CA ALA A 188 -3.45 8.24 -7.65
C ALA A 188 -3.02 7.93 -9.09
N VAL A 189 -1.74 7.57 -9.30
CA VAL A 189 -1.22 7.16 -10.62
C VAL A 189 -1.93 5.90 -11.13
N TYR A 190 -2.17 4.93 -10.26
CA TYR A 190 -2.91 3.71 -10.54
C TYR A 190 -4.32 4.00 -11.07
N TYR A 191 -5.08 4.84 -10.36
CA TYR A 191 -6.46 5.16 -10.76
C TYR A 191 -6.53 6.03 -12.02
N LEU A 192 -5.55 6.90 -12.24
CA LEU A 192 -5.41 7.62 -13.51
C LEU A 192 -5.15 6.64 -14.66
N LEU A 193 -4.24 5.69 -14.48
CA LEU A 193 -3.87 4.72 -15.51
C LEU A 193 -5.00 3.73 -15.81
N ILE A 194 -5.68 3.18 -14.80
CA ILE A 194 -6.84 2.30 -15.05
C ILE A 194 -7.99 3.08 -15.68
N GLY A 195 -8.18 4.36 -15.32
CA GLY A 195 -9.19 5.23 -15.91
C GLY A 195 -8.95 5.46 -17.41
N THR A 196 -7.70 5.74 -17.81
CA THR A 196 -7.35 5.89 -19.24
C THR A 196 -7.51 4.59 -20.00
N VAL A 197 -7.08 3.45 -19.43
CA VAL A 197 -7.22 2.13 -20.08
C VAL A 197 -8.69 1.73 -20.24
N MET A 198 -9.53 2.00 -19.23
CA MET A 198 -10.97 1.79 -19.33
C MET A 198 -11.61 2.67 -20.42
N ALA A 199 -11.21 3.94 -20.50
CA ALA A 199 -11.71 4.85 -21.54
C ALA A 199 -11.29 4.39 -22.94
N THR A 200 -10.04 3.92 -23.11
CA THR A 200 -9.58 3.36 -24.39
C THR A 200 -10.34 2.08 -24.73
N TRP A 201 -10.52 1.16 -23.77
CA TRP A 201 -11.25 -0.09 -23.99
C TRP A 201 -12.70 0.16 -24.39
N LEU A 202 -13.39 1.05 -23.69
CA LEU A 202 -14.76 1.44 -24.01
C LEU A 202 -14.85 2.11 -25.38
N SER A 203 -13.89 2.97 -25.72
CA SER A 203 -13.83 3.61 -27.05
C SER A 203 -13.66 2.58 -28.16
N ILE A 204 -12.80 1.57 -27.97
CA ILE A 204 -12.61 0.50 -28.95
C ILE A 204 -13.92 -0.31 -29.10
N ILE A 205 -14.59 -0.67 -28.01
CA ILE A 205 -15.90 -1.36 -28.07
C ILE A 205 -16.93 -0.54 -28.85
N LEU A 206 -17.05 0.76 -28.56
CA LEU A 206 -18.01 1.64 -29.23
C LEU A 206 -17.72 1.78 -30.73
N ILE A 207 -16.44 1.90 -31.10
CA ILE A 207 -16.03 1.93 -32.52
C ILE A 207 -16.35 0.60 -33.19
N THR A 208 -16.05 -0.54 -32.57
CA THR A 208 -16.37 -1.87 -33.11
C THR A 208 -17.88 -2.09 -33.28
N MET A 209 -18.73 -1.45 -32.46
CA MET A 209 -20.18 -1.50 -32.66
C MET A 209 -20.67 -0.66 -33.84
N GLY A 210 -19.91 0.35 -34.27
CA GLY A 210 -20.23 1.22 -35.41
C GLY A 210 -19.56 0.84 -36.74
N ASP A 211 -18.40 0.17 -36.69
CA ASP A 211 -17.54 -0.16 -37.83
C ASP A 211 -17.32 -1.68 -38.00
N ARG A 212 -16.84 -2.12 -39.18
CA ARG A 212 -16.49 -3.52 -39.49
C ARG A 212 -15.13 -3.97 -38.92
N LEU A 213 -14.77 -3.58 -37.69
CA LEU A 213 -13.57 -4.11 -37.05
C LEU A 213 -13.72 -5.62 -36.85
N ARG A 214 -12.69 -6.39 -37.22
CA ARG A 214 -12.72 -7.83 -36.95
C ARG A 214 -12.60 -8.05 -35.45
N VAL A 215 -13.31 -9.04 -34.94
CA VAL A 215 -13.30 -9.40 -33.51
C VAL A 215 -11.88 -9.70 -33.01
N GLU A 216 -11.05 -10.29 -33.87
CA GLU A 216 -9.62 -10.51 -33.63
C GLU A 216 -8.84 -9.21 -33.39
N GLU A 217 -9.13 -8.14 -34.15
CA GLU A 217 -8.49 -6.84 -34.01
C GLU A 217 -8.87 -6.18 -32.67
N LEU A 218 -10.15 -6.26 -32.29
CA LEU A 218 -10.65 -5.76 -31.01
C LEU A 218 -9.90 -6.38 -29.82
N TYR A 219 -9.82 -7.71 -29.75
CA TYR A 219 -9.18 -8.38 -28.61
C TYR A 219 -7.66 -8.34 -28.66
N THR A 220 -7.06 -8.21 -29.84
CA THR A 220 -5.63 -7.91 -29.96
C THR A 220 -5.33 -6.52 -29.38
N LEU A 221 -6.10 -5.49 -29.77
CA LEU A 221 -5.96 -4.15 -29.20
C LEU A 221 -6.18 -4.15 -27.68
N GLY A 222 -7.20 -4.86 -27.19
CA GLY A 222 -7.44 -5.04 -25.76
C GLY A 222 -6.25 -5.66 -25.03
N SER A 223 -5.64 -6.72 -25.59
CA SER A 223 -4.44 -7.33 -25.00
C SER A 223 -3.26 -6.35 -24.94
N VAL A 224 -3.07 -5.53 -25.97
CA VAL A 224 -2.05 -4.47 -26.00
C VAL A 224 -2.30 -3.44 -24.91
N THR A 225 -3.56 -3.02 -24.68
CA THR A 225 -3.88 -2.09 -23.60
C THR A 225 -3.55 -2.63 -22.21
N LEU A 226 -3.73 -3.94 -21.98
CA LEU A 226 -3.31 -4.58 -20.72
C LEU A 226 -1.79 -4.63 -20.56
N VAL A 227 -1.04 -4.85 -21.63
CA VAL A 227 0.43 -4.81 -21.59
C VAL A 227 0.91 -3.39 -21.25
N VAL A 228 0.33 -2.37 -21.89
CA VAL A 228 0.62 -0.97 -21.58
C VAL A 228 0.28 -0.63 -20.13
N LEU A 229 -0.85 -1.12 -19.62
CA LEU A 229 -1.24 -1.01 -18.21
C LEU A 229 -0.18 -1.63 -17.29
N ALA A 230 0.24 -2.87 -17.56
CA ALA A 230 1.25 -3.56 -16.76
C ALA A 230 2.60 -2.82 -16.76
N ILE A 231 3.04 -2.31 -17.91
CA ILE A 231 4.25 -1.49 -18.03
C ILE A 231 4.10 -0.18 -17.23
N GLY A 232 2.98 0.53 -17.39
CA GLY A 232 2.72 1.79 -16.67
C GLY A 232 2.73 1.60 -15.15
N LEU A 233 2.16 0.50 -14.66
CA LEU A 233 2.21 0.13 -13.25
C LEU A 233 3.63 -0.21 -12.78
N GLY A 234 4.39 -0.93 -13.60
CA GLY A 234 5.80 -1.23 -13.33
C GLY A 234 6.66 0.02 -13.23
N VAL A 235 6.52 0.94 -14.19
CA VAL A 235 7.21 2.24 -14.21
C VAL A 235 6.80 3.09 -13.00
N SER A 236 5.50 3.15 -12.68
CA SER A 236 5.01 3.89 -11.51
C SER A 236 5.63 3.37 -10.21
N ALA A 237 5.67 2.04 -10.02
CA ALA A 237 6.27 1.42 -8.85
C ALA A 237 7.80 1.65 -8.79
N PHE A 238 8.47 1.62 -9.94
CA PHE A 238 9.91 1.91 -10.04
C PHE A 238 10.22 3.36 -9.66
N THR A 239 9.50 4.33 -10.24
CA THR A 239 9.65 5.75 -9.97
C THR A 239 9.36 6.06 -8.50
N SER A 240 8.32 5.46 -7.91
CA SER A 240 8.02 5.64 -6.48
C SER A 240 9.16 5.16 -5.58
N LYS A 241 9.82 4.05 -5.90
CA LYS A 241 10.99 3.57 -5.14
C LYS A 241 12.24 4.42 -5.37
N ARG A 242 12.43 4.91 -6.59
CA ARG A 242 13.60 5.71 -6.98
C ARG A 242 13.55 7.13 -6.44
N ILE A 243 12.37 7.75 -6.37
CA ILE A 243 12.21 9.18 -6.07
C ILE A 243 11.47 9.40 -4.76
N THR A 244 10.24 8.89 -4.63
CA THR A 244 9.38 9.20 -3.47
C THR A 244 9.95 8.69 -2.15
N ALA A 245 10.46 7.45 -2.12
CA ALA A 245 10.96 6.86 -0.88
C ALA A 245 12.18 7.60 -0.27
N PRO A 246 13.23 7.95 -1.06
CA PRO A 246 14.33 8.78 -0.56
C PRO A 246 13.88 10.13 -0.01
N VAL A 247 12.98 10.84 -0.71
CA VAL A 247 12.48 12.15 -0.28
C VAL A 247 11.75 12.06 1.07
N VAL A 248 10.93 11.03 1.27
CA VAL A 248 10.26 10.77 2.55
C VAL A 248 11.26 10.47 3.66
N SER A 249 12.33 9.73 3.36
CA SER A 249 13.41 9.46 4.31
C SER A 249 14.14 10.73 4.73
N LEU A 250 14.55 11.57 3.76
CA LEU A 250 15.20 12.86 4.03
C LEU A 250 14.31 13.77 4.89
N THR A 251 13.02 13.85 4.57
CA THR A 251 12.04 14.62 5.34
C THR A 251 11.94 14.13 6.79
N ARG A 252 12.01 12.81 7.00
CA ARG A 252 11.96 12.23 8.35
C ARG A 252 13.21 12.59 9.16
N VAL A 253 14.39 12.51 8.55
CA VAL A 253 15.65 12.89 9.21
C VAL A 253 15.66 14.38 9.52
N ALA A 254 15.20 15.23 8.60
CA ALA A 254 15.07 16.66 8.84
C ALA A 254 14.20 16.99 10.06
N ARG A 255 13.09 16.27 10.23
CA ARG A 255 12.21 16.43 11.39
C ARG A 255 12.89 16.00 12.69
N GLN A 256 13.59 14.87 12.68
CA GLN A 256 14.32 14.36 13.85
C GLN A 256 15.43 15.31 14.31
N VAL A 257 16.18 15.85 13.36
CA VAL A 257 17.23 16.85 13.63
C VAL A 257 16.61 18.13 14.18
N GLY A 258 15.46 18.56 13.68
CA GLY A 258 14.69 19.68 14.24
C GLY A 258 14.25 19.46 15.69
N ASP A 259 14.00 18.21 16.08
CA ASP A 259 13.65 17.82 17.45
C ASP A 259 14.91 17.60 18.35
N GLY A 260 16.12 17.79 17.81
CA GLY A 260 17.39 17.62 18.52
C GLY A 260 17.90 16.17 18.60
N ASP A 261 17.29 15.24 17.86
CA ASP A 261 17.73 13.84 17.76
C ASP A 261 18.67 13.65 16.57
N TYR A 262 19.96 13.49 16.85
CA TYR A 262 21.02 13.28 15.86
C TYR A 262 21.47 11.80 15.76
N SER A 263 20.74 10.87 16.39
CA SER A 263 21.20 9.49 16.61
C SER A 263 21.02 8.58 15.39
N ARG A 264 20.18 8.96 14.42
CA ARG A 264 19.72 8.08 13.32
C ARG A 264 20.11 8.58 11.94
N LEU A 265 21.42 8.74 11.70
CA LEU A 265 21.96 9.15 10.39
C LEU A 265 22.12 7.98 9.40
N ASP A 266 21.94 6.73 9.83
CA ASP A 266 22.09 5.54 8.97
C ASP A 266 21.19 5.58 7.72
N ALA A 267 20.03 6.23 7.84
CA ALA A 267 19.09 6.40 6.73
C ALA A 267 19.62 7.32 5.62
N LEU A 268 20.50 8.28 5.96
CA LEU A 268 21.18 9.14 4.99
C LEU A 268 22.28 8.38 4.26
N GLU A 269 23.02 7.50 4.93
CA GLU A 269 24.16 6.79 4.33
C GLU A 269 23.73 5.87 3.19
N VAL A 270 22.54 5.26 3.30
CA VAL A 270 21.96 4.45 2.21
C VAL A 270 21.66 5.31 0.98
N ILE A 271 21.19 6.55 1.17
CA ILE A 271 20.85 7.47 0.08
C ILE A 271 22.11 8.10 -0.50
N ARG A 272 23.09 8.44 0.34
CA ARG A 272 24.37 9.06 -0.02
C ARG A 272 25.19 8.22 -0.99
N ARG A 273 25.08 6.88 -0.92
CA ARG A 273 25.75 5.96 -1.85
C ARG A 273 25.20 6.00 -3.27
N ARG A 274 24.11 6.73 -3.52
CA ARG A 274 23.56 6.90 -4.87
C ARG A 274 24.43 7.87 -5.66
N SER A 275 24.57 7.59 -6.96
CA SER A 275 25.31 8.44 -7.91
C SER A 275 24.42 9.48 -8.61
N ASP A 276 23.21 9.71 -8.13
CA ASP A 276 22.25 10.67 -8.67
C ASP A 276 22.08 11.88 -7.74
N GLU A 277 21.28 12.86 -8.16
CA GLU A 277 21.05 14.11 -7.44
C GLU A 277 20.49 13.87 -6.01
N MET A 278 19.83 12.73 -5.79
CA MET A 278 19.37 12.33 -4.45
C MET A 278 20.55 11.98 -3.54
N GLY A 279 21.61 11.38 -4.07
CA GLY A 279 22.85 11.11 -3.35
C GLY A 279 23.57 12.40 -2.97
N THR A 280 23.73 13.32 -3.93
CA THR A 280 24.28 14.65 -3.67
C THR A 280 23.47 15.43 -2.63
N MET A 281 22.13 15.38 -2.73
CA MET A 281 21.27 16.02 -1.73
C MET A 281 21.45 15.40 -0.34
N ALA A 282 21.56 14.07 -0.24
CA ALA A 282 21.81 13.39 1.03
C ALA A 282 23.19 13.71 1.62
N GLU A 283 24.21 13.88 0.77
CA GLU A 283 25.55 14.31 1.17
C GLU A 283 25.54 15.71 1.78
N VAL A 284 25.01 16.69 1.04
CA VAL A 284 24.87 18.08 1.53
C VAL A 284 24.01 18.14 2.80
N PHE A 285 22.95 17.34 2.85
CA PHE A 285 22.10 17.25 4.04
C PHE A 285 22.87 16.68 5.24
N SER A 286 23.69 15.65 5.03
CA SER A 286 24.54 15.07 6.08
C SER A 286 25.54 16.09 6.62
N GLU A 287 26.20 16.86 5.75
CA GLU A 287 27.13 17.93 6.16
C GLU A 287 26.42 19.01 6.98
N MET A 288 25.22 19.40 6.58
CA MET A 288 24.39 20.34 7.32
C MET A 288 24.05 19.79 8.71
N VAL A 289 23.60 18.53 8.81
CA VAL A 289 23.24 17.93 10.10
C VAL A 289 24.44 17.86 11.04
N GLN A 290 25.62 17.47 10.55
CA GLN A 290 26.86 17.48 11.33
C GLN A 290 27.24 18.89 11.80
N SER A 291 27.10 19.88 10.92
CA SER A 291 27.38 21.29 11.24
C SER A 291 26.43 21.84 12.32
N VAL A 292 25.15 21.50 12.23
CA VAL A 292 24.14 21.90 13.23
C VAL A 292 24.42 21.23 14.57
N GLN A 293 24.69 19.92 14.57
CA GLN A 293 25.04 19.19 15.79
C GLN A 293 26.27 19.79 16.48
N LYS A 294 27.32 20.11 15.71
CA LYS A 294 28.54 20.74 16.22
C LYS A 294 28.25 22.11 16.85
N ARG A 295 27.51 22.98 16.14
CA ARG A 295 27.11 24.30 16.66
C ARG A 295 26.29 24.19 17.93
N GLU A 296 25.36 23.25 18.02
CA GLU A 296 24.56 23.05 19.23
C GLU A 296 25.42 22.56 20.42
N GLN A 297 26.39 21.69 20.18
CA GLN A 297 27.32 21.21 21.21
C GLN A 297 28.25 22.33 21.70
N GLU A 298 28.78 23.14 20.78
CA GLU A 298 29.59 24.32 21.10
C GLU A 298 28.78 25.32 21.93
N LEU A 299 27.56 25.65 21.49
CA LEU A 299 26.66 26.54 22.22
C LEU A 299 26.31 26.01 23.61
N LYS A 300 26.07 24.70 23.77
CA LYS A 300 25.85 24.07 25.09
C LYS A 300 27.06 24.20 26.01
N LYS A 301 28.28 24.05 25.48
CA LYS A 301 29.52 24.25 26.25
C LYS A 301 29.72 25.71 26.65
N GLU A 302 29.45 26.65 25.76
CA GLU A 302 29.52 28.09 26.07
C GLU A 302 28.51 28.48 27.14
N VAL A 303 27.26 28.04 27.03
CA VAL A 303 26.21 28.29 28.04
C VAL A 303 26.57 27.68 29.39
N GLN A 304 27.14 26.46 29.42
CA GLN A 304 27.63 25.86 30.67
C GLN A 304 28.78 26.67 31.29
N THR A 305 29.73 27.12 30.46
CA THR A 305 30.87 27.93 30.91
C THR A 305 30.39 29.26 31.47
N LEU A 306 29.47 29.94 30.78
CA LEU A 306 28.85 31.18 31.24
C LEU A 306 28.09 30.99 32.56
N LYS A 307 27.34 29.89 32.72
CA LYS A 307 26.67 29.56 34.00
C LYS A 307 27.67 29.42 35.15
N VAL A 308 28.78 28.70 34.93
CA VAL A 308 29.82 28.52 35.95
C VAL A 308 30.48 29.84 36.32
N LEU A 309 30.73 30.72 35.35
CA LEU A 309 31.29 32.06 35.59
C LEU A 309 30.32 32.92 36.42
N ILE A 310 29.05 32.98 36.03
CA ILE A 310 28.02 33.75 36.74
C ILE A 310 27.87 33.26 38.19
N ASP A 311 27.88 31.95 38.43
CA ASP A 311 27.80 31.41 39.78
C ASP A 311 29.02 31.77 40.64
N ARG A 312 30.23 31.79 40.05
CA ARG A 312 31.44 32.26 40.75
C ARG A 312 31.40 33.75 41.09
N ASP A 313 30.92 34.58 40.16
CA ASP A 313 30.80 36.02 40.40
C ASP A 313 29.78 36.32 41.51
N LYS A 314 28.65 35.59 41.54
CA LYS A 314 27.70 35.66 42.66
C LYS A 314 28.34 35.23 43.98
N GLN A 315 29.07 34.12 44.00
CA GLN A 315 29.76 33.65 45.20
C GLN A 315 30.78 34.69 45.71
N SER A 316 31.52 35.34 44.81
CA SER A 316 32.46 36.42 45.15
C SER A 316 31.73 37.62 45.76
N ALA A 317 30.64 38.08 45.15
CA ALA A 317 29.84 39.20 45.65
C ALA A 317 29.19 38.91 47.01
N ASP A 318 28.71 37.68 47.22
CA ASP A 318 28.16 37.26 48.51
C ASP A 318 29.25 37.15 49.58
N LEU A 319 30.45 36.67 49.23
CA LEU A 319 31.61 36.66 50.14
C LEU A 319 32.05 38.08 50.50
N GLU A 320 32.02 39.02 49.56
CA GLU A 320 32.33 40.43 49.80
C GLU A 320 31.30 41.06 50.76
N LYS A 321 30.00 40.76 50.61
CA LYS A 321 28.98 41.17 51.60
C LYS A 321 29.24 40.59 52.99
N ILE A 322 29.62 39.32 53.09
CA ILE A 322 29.90 38.67 54.38
C ILE A 322 31.13 39.27 55.03
N THR A 323 32.22 39.43 54.27
CA THR A 323 33.50 39.99 54.75
C THR A 323 33.43 41.48 55.03
N GLY A 324 32.59 42.22 54.30
CA GLY A 324 32.30 43.64 54.49
C GLY A 324 31.37 43.93 55.67
N SER A 325 30.61 42.93 56.15
CA SER A 325 29.71 43.08 57.29
C SER A 325 30.48 43.40 58.59
N ASP A 326 29.85 44.19 59.45
CA ASP A 326 30.44 44.61 60.73
C ASP A 326 30.76 43.40 61.64
N TYR A 327 30.01 42.31 61.49
CA TYR A 327 30.27 41.05 62.18
C TYR A 327 31.65 40.48 61.84
N PHE A 328 32.02 40.41 60.55
CA PHE A 328 33.30 39.86 60.12
C PHE A 328 34.49 40.78 60.47
N LYS A 329 34.30 42.10 60.35
CA LYS A 329 35.28 43.10 60.84
C LYS A 329 35.54 42.97 62.33
N SER A 330 34.47 42.78 63.13
CA SER A 330 34.60 42.57 64.59
C SER A 330 35.32 41.26 64.93
N LEU A 331 35.07 40.19 64.17
CA LEU A 331 35.73 38.90 64.33
C LEU A 331 37.23 38.99 64.03
N LYS A 332 37.61 39.69 62.95
CA LYS A 332 39.01 39.93 62.56
C LYS A 332 39.75 40.78 63.61
N GLN A 333 39.09 41.81 64.15
CA GLN A 333 39.63 42.58 65.28
C GLN A 333 39.82 41.73 66.55
N LYS A 334 38.86 40.85 66.87
CA LYS A 334 38.93 39.98 68.05
C LYS A 334 40.05 38.94 67.93
N ALA A 335 40.20 38.34 66.75
CA ALA A 335 41.31 37.43 66.44
C ALA A 335 42.68 38.14 66.44
N GLY A 336 42.77 39.37 65.91
CA GLY A 336 43.98 40.19 65.97
C GLY A 336 44.37 40.58 67.40
N LYS A 337 43.40 40.89 68.26
CA LYS A 337 43.63 41.13 69.69
C LYS A 337 44.15 39.88 70.40
N LEU A 338 43.62 38.70 70.09
CA LEU A 338 44.12 37.41 70.61
C LEU A 338 45.56 37.14 70.17
N ARG A 339 45.88 37.34 68.89
CA ARG A 339 47.21 37.07 68.33
C ARG A 339 48.30 38.04 68.84
N ARG A 340 47.95 39.30 69.12
CA ARG A 340 48.83 40.25 69.83
C ARG A 340 49.03 39.89 71.30
N ARG A 341 48.08 39.18 71.91
CA ARG A 341 48.20 38.67 73.27
C ARG A 341 49.15 37.47 73.35
N THR A 342 49.13 36.60 72.32
CA THR A 342 50.00 35.41 72.25
C THR A 342 51.42 35.72 71.73
N GLY A 343 51.59 36.76 70.90
CA GLY A 343 52.91 37.16 70.39
C GLY A 343 53.70 38.13 71.28
N GLY A 344 53.14 38.53 72.42
CA GLY A 344 53.79 39.38 73.43
C GLY A 344 54.32 38.61 74.63
N GLU A 345 54.28 37.27 74.60
CA GLU A 345 54.79 36.40 75.67
C GLU A 345 56.16 35.77 75.36
N ASP A 346 56.76 36.04 74.19
CA ASP A 346 58.10 35.55 73.79
C ASP A 346 59.08 36.71 73.48
N SER A 347 59.19 37.72 74.35
CA SER A 347 60.24 38.77 74.27
C SER A 347 60.90 39.01 75.61
#